data_AF-A0A968TQJ2-F1
#
_entry.id   AF-A0A968TQJ2-F1
#
_cell.length_a   1.000
_cell.length_b   1.000
_cell.length_c   1.000
_cell.angle_alpha   90.00
_cell.angle_beta   90.00
_cell.angle_gamma   90.00
#
_symmetry.space_group_name_H-M   'P 1'
#
loop_
_entity.id
_entity.type
_entity.pdbx_description
1 polymer ?
#
loop_
_entity_poly.entity_id
_entity_poly.type
_entity_poly.pdbx_seq_one_letter_code
_entity_poly.pdbx_strand_id
1 'polypeptide(L)'
;MKTIARLLMLGLALVVTLGCPERTERTDSGGVLLEVAFVDTVGVVSVNANPRLSIETITVNSIVAQPGGATSSLMDVEVESYEVTYQRVDNGTRVPPAFVNNILSTVPVGGTLTLTNYPVMTVDQLRNPPLSDLLFENGGFDKETGNTNIKLNLTIRFFGRTLSGREVSSVPRAQTIEFVQ
;
A
#
# COMPACT_ATOMS: atom_id res chain seq x y z
N MET A 1 -60.93 -38.31 -61.20
CA MET A 1 -61.34 -36.90 -60.98
C MET A 1 -60.53 -36.38 -59.80
N LYS A 2 -59.48 -35.56 -60.05
CA LYS A 2 -59.35 -34.15 -59.56
C LYS A 2 -59.76 -34.03 -58.08
N THR A 3 -58.89 -33.69 -57.11
CA THR A 3 -58.22 -32.37 -57.00
C THR A 3 -57.20 -32.29 -55.84
N ILE A 4 -56.09 -31.61 -56.14
CA ILE A 4 -55.46 -30.50 -55.38
C ILE A 4 -54.58 -30.80 -54.15
N ALA A 5 -53.31 -30.44 -54.38
CA ALA A 5 -52.21 -30.26 -53.44
C ALA A 5 -52.42 -29.12 -52.44
N ARG A 6 -51.85 -29.25 -51.24
CA ARG A 6 -51.47 -28.11 -50.39
C ARG A 6 -50.07 -28.32 -49.83
N LEU A 7 -49.15 -27.46 -50.30
CA LEU A 7 -47.88 -27.12 -49.65
C LEU A 7 -48.13 -26.66 -48.20
N LEU A 8 -47.25 -27.06 -47.27
CA LEU A 8 -46.90 -26.20 -46.14
C LEU A 8 -45.42 -26.35 -45.77
N MET A 9 -44.79 -25.19 -45.61
CA MET A 9 -43.38 -24.87 -45.29
C MET A 9 -42.86 -25.55 -44.02
N LEU A 10 -41.61 -26.04 -43.98
CA LEU A 10 -40.32 -25.36 -43.72
C LEU A 10 -40.16 -24.86 -42.27
N GLY A 11 -39.17 -25.41 -41.55
CA GLY A 11 -38.57 -24.76 -40.36
C GLY A 11 -38.19 -25.71 -39.23
N LEU A 12 -37.07 -26.43 -39.34
CA LEU A 12 -36.44 -27.08 -38.18
C LEU A 12 -35.27 -26.19 -37.72
N ALA A 13 -35.50 -25.42 -36.66
CA ALA A 13 -34.50 -24.55 -36.06
C ALA A 13 -33.47 -25.39 -35.29
N LEU A 14 -32.20 -25.30 -35.71
CA LEU A 14 -31.05 -25.87 -35.00
C LEU A 14 -30.73 -24.97 -33.80
N VAL A 15 -31.06 -25.42 -32.59
CA VAL A 15 -30.67 -24.74 -31.35
C VAL A 15 -29.21 -25.06 -31.07
N VAL A 16 -28.30 -24.14 -31.42
CA VAL A 16 -26.91 -24.17 -30.96
C VAL A 16 -26.90 -23.60 -29.54
N THR A 17 -26.79 -24.47 -28.55
CA THR A 17 -26.49 -24.05 -27.18
C THR A 17 -25.05 -23.54 -27.14
N LEU A 18 -24.89 -22.22 -27.24
CA LEU A 18 -23.68 -21.53 -26.85
C LEU A 18 -23.46 -21.78 -25.36
N GLY A 19 -22.56 -22.70 -25.02
CA GLY A 19 -22.04 -22.81 -23.67
C GLY A 19 -21.28 -21.52 -23.33
N CYS A 20 -21.89 -20.65 -22.54
CA CYS A 20 -21.15 -19.60 -21.87
C CYS A 20 -20.03 -20.28 -21.06
N PRO A 21 -18.75 -19.90 -21.22
CA PRO A 21 -17.75 -20.32 -20.26
C PRO A 21 -18.15 -19.73 -18.91
N GLU A 22 -18.49 -20.57 -17.95
CA GLU A 22 -18.50 -20.16 -16.55
C GLU A 22 -17.10 -19.64 -16.25
N ARG A 23 -16.97 -18.34 -15.99
CA ARG A 23 -15.73 -17.76 -15.50
C ARG A 23 -15.48 -18.45 -14.16
N THR A 24 -14.46 -19.31 -14.09
CA THR A 24 -13.97 -19.96 -12.85
C THR A 24 -13.26 -18.95 -11.95
N GLU A 25 -13.80 -17.74 -11.86
CA GLU A 25 -13.29 -16.70 -10.99
C GLU A 25 -13.59 -17.12 -9.56
N ARG A 26 -12.53 -17.17 -8.76
CA ARG A 26 -12.64 -17.42 -7.34
C ARG A 26 -13.32 -16.20 -6.72
N THR A 27 -14.64 -16.27 -6.59
CA THR A 27 -15.43 -15.18 -6.00
C THR A 27 -15.31 -15.23 -4.49
N ASP A 28 -14.70 -14.21 -3.93
CA ASP A 28 -14.72 -13.92 -2.51
C ASP A 28 -15.70 -12.77 -2.26
N SER A 29 -16.80 -13.07 -1.55
CA SER A 29 -17.81 -12.07 -1.17
C SER A 29 -17.42 -11.28 0.07
N GLY A 30 -16.35 -11.68 0.78
CA GLY A 30 -15.86 -11.05 1.99
C GLY A 30 -14.88 -9.90 1.69
N GLY A 31 -15.00 -8.79 2.42
CA GLY A 31 -14.06 -7.68 2.36
C GLY A 31 -12.90 -7.85 3.32
N VAL A 32 -11.72 -7.33 3.00
CA VAL A 32 -10.65 -7.08 3.97
C VAL A 32 -10.17 -5.64 3.87
N LEU A 33 -9.84 -5.07 5.02
CA LEU A 33 -9.25 -3.75 5.18
C LEU A 33 -7.87 -3.93 5.81
N LEU A 34 -6.88 -3.13 5.40
CA LEU A 34 -5.57 -3.15 6.01
C LEU A 34 -5.40 -1.97 6.97
N GLU A 35 -4.92 -2.24 8.17
CA GLU A 35 -4.50 -1.25 9.15
C GLU A 35 -3.01 -1.40 9.45
N VAL A 36 -2.32 -0.28 9.63
CA VAL A 36 -0.88 -0.25 9.90
C VAL A 36 -0.64 0.35 11.28
N ALA A 37 0.19 -0.30 12.07
CA ALA A 37 0.69 0.25 13.33
C ALA A 37 2.22 0.22 13.38
N PHE A 38 2.79 1.27 13.95
CA PHE A 38 4.19 1.30 14.35
C PHE A 38 4.25 0.85 15.81
N VAL A 39 5.01 -0.20 16.08
CA VAL A 39 5.25 -0.64 17.46
C VAL A 39 6.30 0.27 18.10
N ASP A 40 7.27 0.70 17.30
CA ASP A 40 8.38 1.55 17.72
C ASP A 40 8.26 2.96 17.14
N THR A 41 8.82 3.94 17.85
CA THR A 41 8.86 5.32 17.40
C THR A 41 10.28 5.75 17.05
N VAL A 42 10.48 6.17 15.80
CA VAL A 42 11.67 6.93 15.39
C VAL A 42 11.56 8.37 15.93
N GLY A 43 12.26 8.67 17.03
CA GLY A 43 12.18 9.97 17.71
C GLY A 43 13.03 11.06 17.05
N VAL A 44 14.35 11.01 17.27
CA VAL A 44 15.31 12.03 16.83
C VAL A 44 16.42 11.36 16.04
N VAL A 45 16.80 11.96 14.91
CA VAL A 45 17.78 11.42 13.96
C VAL A 45 18.78 12.51 13.58
N SER A 46 20.08 12.29 13.84
CA SER A 46 21.13 13.19 13.33
C SER A 46 21.41 12.87 11.87
N VAL A 47 21.39 13.90 11.01
CA VAL A 47 21.73 13.73 9.58
C VAL A 47 23.23 13.46 9.39
N ASN A 48 24.07 13.90 10.33
CA ASN A 48 25.52 13.74 10.26
C ASN A 48 26.00 12.33 10.68
N ALA A 49 25.15 11.53 11.34
CA ALA A 49 25.48 10.16 11.76
C ALA A 49 25.42 9.12 10.63
N ASN A 50 25.20 9.54 9.37
CA ASN A 50 24.90 8.68 8.23
C ASN A 50 23.80 7.62 8.54
N PRO A 51 22.63 8.05 9.01
CA PRO A 51 21.61 7.13 9.49
C PRO A 51 21.00 6.36 8.32
N ARG A 52 20.84 5.04 8.48
CA ARG A 52 19.84 4.30 7.71
C ARG A 52 18.54 4.44 8.45
N LEU A 53 17.60 5.19 7.89
CA LEU A 53 16.31 5.40 8.53
C LEU A 53 15.40 4.19 8.27
N SER A 54 15.13 3.45 9.32
CA SER A 54 14.21 2.32 9.31
C SER A 54 13.27 2.38 10.51
N ILE A 55 12.08 1.83 10.35
CA ILE A 55 11.19 1.52 11.48
C ILE A 55 11.50 0.11 11.92
N GLU A 56 11.78 -0.06 13.21
CA GLU A 56 12.19 -1.34 13.78
C GLU A 56 11.09 -2.39 13.67
N THR A 57 9.85 -2.05 14.05
CA THR A 57 8.71 -2.97 13.89
C THR A 57 7.46 -2.26 13.36
N ILE A 58 6.94 -2.77 12.24
CA ILE A 58 5.66 -2.38 11.65
C ILE A 58 4.73 -3.60 11.67
N THR A 59 3.50 -3.42 12.12
CA THR A 59 2.45 -4.44 11.97
C THR A 59 1.43 -4.02 10.93
N VAL A 60 1.05 -4.96 10.07
CA VAL A 60 -0.02 -4.82 9.10
C VAL A 60 -1.12 -5.80 9.47
N ASN A 61 -2.26 -5.29 9.87
CA ASN A 61 -3.42 -6.08 10.31
C ASN A 61 -4.43 -6.16 9.18
N SER A 62 -4.91 -7.37 8.88
CA SER A 62 -6.05 -7.58 8.01
C SER A 62 -7.32 -7.64 8.84
N ILE A 63 -8.21 -6.67 8.66
CA ILE A 63 -9.52 -6.61 9.33
C ILE A 63 -10.59 -7.08 8.36
N VAL A 64 -11.38 -8.07 8.76
CA VAL A 64 -12.53 -8.52 7.96
C VAL A 64 -13.57 -7.40 7.92
N ALA A 65 -13.96 -6.97 6.72
CA ALA A 65 -14.85 -5.84 6.53
C ALA A 65 -16.26 -6.08 7.09
N GLN A 66 -16.69 -7.35 7.16
CA GLN A 66 -17.96 -7.77 7.75
C GLN A 66 -17.68 -8.68 8.96
N PRO A 67 -17.71 -8.13 10.19
CA PRO A 67 -17.55 -8.93 11.40
C PRO A 67 -18.59 -10.06 11.46
N GLY A 68 -18.14 -11.30 11.60
CA GLY A 68 -19.02 -12.50 11.62
C GLY A 68 -19.44 -13.02 10.24
N GLY A 69 -19.00 -12.38 9.14
CA GLY A 69 -19.15 -12.90 7.79
C GLY A 69 -18.26 -14.13 7.56
N ALA A 70 -18.61 -14.93 6.54
CA ALA A 70 -17.77 -16.05 6.14
C ALA A 70 -16.41 -15.54 5.64
N THR A 71 -15.33 -16.16 6.12
CA THR A 71 -13.97 -15.90 5.65
C THR A 71 -13.44 -17.10 4.86
N SER A 72 -12.49 -16.83 3.97
CA SER A 72 -11.77 -17.89 3.23
C SER A 72 -10.31 -17.48 3.03
N SER A 73 -9.43 -18.44 2.73
CA SER A 73 -8.03 -18.13 2.40
C SER A 73 -7.88 -17.26 1.14
N LEU A 74 -8.92 -17.14 0.32
CA LEU A 74 -8.91 -16.23 -0.84
C LEU A 74 -8.94 -14.75 -0.43
N MET A 75 -9.25 -14.47 0.83
CA MET A 75 -9.21 -13.15 1.45
C MET A 75 -7.81 -12.76 1.95
N ASP A 76 -6.86 -13.70 2.02
CA ASP A 76 -5.48 -13.39 2.40
C ASP A 76 -4.93 -12.35 1.43
N VAL A 77 -4.16 -11.40 1.95
CA VAL A 77 -3.63 -10.28 1.17
C VAL A 77 -2.16 -10.51 0.87
N GLU A 78 -1.80 -10.59 -0.40
CA GLU A 78 -0.43 -10.43 -0.86
C GLU A 78 -0.11 -8.94 -0.91
N VAL A 79 0.80 -8.51 -0.04
CA VAL A 79 1.32 -7.15 0.01
C VAL A 79 2.49 -7.06 -0.97
N GLU A 80 2.36 -6.16 -1.95
CA GLU A 80 3.25 -6.03 -3.10
C GLU A 80 4.25 -4.87 -2.93
N SER A 81 3.83 -3.82 -2.21
CA SER A 81 4.66 -2.62 -2.04
C SER A 81 4.19 -1.76 -0.88
N TYR A 82 5.03 -0.81 -0.51
CA TYR A 82 4.65 0.31 0.33
C TYR A 82 5.24 1.62 -0.19
N GLU A 83 4.52 2.70 0.10
CA GLU A 83 4.95 4.06 -0.17
C GLU A 83 5.10 4.80 1.16
N VAL A 84 6.14 5.63 1.22
CA VAL A 84 6.39 6.57 2.28
C VAL A 84 6.41 7.98 1.70
N THR A 85 5.54 8.83 2.24
CA THR A 85 5.46 10.25 1.92
C THR A 85 5.85 11.09 3.11
N TYR A 86 6.31 12.31 2.86
CA TYR A 86 6.81 13.22 3.88
C TYR A 86 6.06 14.54 3.84
N GLN A 87 5.79 15.09 5.01
CA GLN A 87 5.18 16.40 5.18
C GLN A 87 5.94 17.18 6.25
N ARG A 88 6.25 18.45 5.98
CA ARG A 88 6.80 19.36 7.00
C ARG A 88 5.76 19.61 8.09
N VAL A 89 6.18 19.53 9.35
CA VAL A 89 5.36 19.97 10.50
C VAL A 89 5.96 21.15 11.25
N ASP A 90 7.14 21.57 10.83
CA ASP A 90 7.71 22.89 11.02
C ASP A 90 7.32 23.79 9.83
N ASN A 91 7.45 25.11 9.97
CA ASN A 91 6.94 26.11 9.01
C ASN A 91 7.58 26.08 7.60
N GLY A 92 8.35 25.04 7.24
CA GLY A 92 8.92 24.90 5.90
C GLY A 92 8.00 24.16 4.94
N THR A 93 8.39 24.12 3.67
CA THR A 93 7.59 23.58 2.57
C THR A 93 8.34 22.53 1.74
N ARG A 94 9.68 22.60 1.71
CA ARG A 94 10.50 21.60 1.00
C ARG A 94 10.46 20.27 1.75
N VAL A 95 10.19 19.18 1.04
CA VAL A 95 10.19 17.81 1.56
C VAL A 95 11.02 16.90 0.65
N PRO A 96 11.57 15.79 1.16
CA PRO A 96 12.14 14.74 0.31
C PRO A 96 11.10 14.17 -0.67
N PRO A 97 11.52 13.62 -1.83
CA PRO A 97 10.61 12.90 -2.72
C PRO A 97 10.04 11.67 -2.02
N ALA A 98 8.91 11.12 -2.46
CA ALA A 98 8.35 9.89 -1.90
C ALA A 98 9.30 8.70 -2.04
N PHE A 99 9.29 7.80 -1.06
CA PHE A 99 10.04 6.54 -1.10
C PHE A 99 9.07 5.39 -1.37
N VAL A 100 9.33 4.61 -2.41
CA VAL A 100 8.53 3.43 -2.77
C VAL A 100 9.42 2.21 -2.76
N ASN A 101 8.94 1.13 -2.16
CA ASN A 101 9.68 -0.13 -2.12
C ASN A 101 8.74 -1.32 -2.32
N ASN A 102 9.21 -2.29 -3.09
CA ASN A 102 8.47 -3.51 -3.40
C ASN A 102 8.78 -4.57 -2.36
N ILE A 103 7.74 -5.29 -1.94
CA ILE A 103 7.82 -6.33 -0.93
C ILE A 103 6.97 -7.51 -1.40
N LEU A 104 7.28 -8.71 -0.93
CA LEU A 104 6.44 -9.88 -1.18
C LEU A 104 6.17 -10.56 0.14
N SER A 105 4.98 -10.35 0.67
CA SER A 105 4.56 -10.89 1.97
C SER A 105 3.06 -11.10 2.00
N THR A 106 2.60 -12.05 2.80
CA THR A 106 1.18 -12.37 2.92
C THR A 106 0.66 -12.00 4.30
N VAL A 107 -0.46 -11.29 4.36
CA VAL A 107 -1.23 -11.05 5.57
C VAL A 107 -2.42 -12.01 5.55
N PRO A 108 -2.51 -12.98 6.47
CA PRO A 108 -3.67 -13.86 6.56
C PRO A 108 -4.95 -13.06 6.83
N VAL A 109 -6.09 -13.51 6.33
CA VAL A 109 -7.40 -12.91 6.65
C VAL A 109 -7.65 -12.90 8.15
N GLY A 110 -7.96 -11.72 8.71
CA GLY A 110 -8.12 -11.56 10.16
C GLY A 110 -6.82 -11.64 10.96
N GLY A 111 -5.67 -11.78 10.29
CA GLY A 111 -4.36 -11.95 10.90
C GLY A 111 -3.49 -10.70 10.83
N THR A 112 -2.24 -10.88 11.24
CA THR A 112 -1.22 -9.83 11.31
C THR A 112 0.05 -10.28 10.61
N LEU A 113 0.64 -9.39 9.84
CA LEU A 113 2.02 -9.47 9.34
C LEU A 113 2.89 -8.53 10.18
N THR A 114 4.03 -9.03 10.64
CA THR A 114 5.04 -8.24 11.33
C THR A 114 6.27 -8.07 10.44
N LEU A 115 6.64 -6.82 10.19
CA LEU A 115 7.78 -6.42 9.39
C LEU A 115 8.83 -5.80 10.30
N THR A 116 10.10 -6.18 10.13
CA THR A 116 11.20 -5.71 10.99
C THR A 116 12.31 -5.02 10.21
N ASN A 117 12.87 -3.94 10.79
CA ASN A 117 13.93 -3.12 10.21
C ASN A 117 13.63 -2.63 8.78
N TYR A 118 12.41 -2.16 8.57
CA TYR A 118 11.96 -1.73 7.25
C TYR A 118 12.45 -0.33 6.93
N PRO A 119 13.19 -0.12 5.82
CA PRO A 119 13.70 1.20 5.46
C PRO A 119 12.54 2.11 5.07
N VAL A 120 12.64 3.37 5.48
CA VAL A 120 11.61 4.39 5.19
C VAL A 120 12.17 5.64 4.52
N MET A 121 13.47 5.65 4.23
CA MET A 121 14.16 6.69 3.46
C MET A 121 15.48 6.12 2.90
N THR A 122 15.89 6.58 1.72
CA THR A 122 17.19 6.27 1.13
C THR A 122 18.26 7.23 1.63
N VAL A 123 19.53 6.81 1.50
CA VAL A 123 20.67 7.69 1.80
C VAL A 123 20.68 8.92 0.88
N ASP A 124 20.25 8.78 -0.38
CA ASP A 124 20.19 9.90 -1.32
C ASP A 124 19.14 10.94 -0.91
N GLN A 125 18.01 10.51 -0.35
CA GLN A 125 16.99 11.42 0.19
C GLN A 125 17.53 12.23 1.38
N LEU A 126 18.38 11.64 2.23
CA LEU A 126 19.06 12.35 3.32
C LEU A 126 20.08 13.38 2.80
N ARG A 127 20.69 13.11 1.64
CA ARG A 127 21.69 13.98 1.00
C ARG A 127 21.08 15.05 0.09
N ASN A 128 19.76 15.14 0.02
CA ASN A 128 19.06 16.17 -0.74
C ASN A 128 18.37 17.18 0.19
N PRO A 129 18.14 18.43 -0.26
CA PRO A 129 17.33 19.37 0.48
C PRO A 129 15.92 18.81 0.73
N PRO A 130 15.33 19.09 1.91
CA PRO A 130 15.82 20.03 2.92
C PRO A 130 16.82 19.41 3.91
N LEU A 131 16.96 18.08 3.97
CA LEU A 131 17.74 17.39 5.00
C LEU A 131 19.25 17.63 4.85
N SER A 132 19.73 17.78 3.61
CA SER A 132 21.12 18.11 3.36
C SER A 132 21.55 19.45 3.95
N ASP A 133 20.62 20.40 4.13
CA ASP A 133 20.94 21.72 4.69
C ASP A 133 21.41 21.63 6.17
N LEU A 134 20.98 20.58 6.88
CA LEU A 134 21.40 20.28 8.26
C LEU A 134 22.79 19.61 8.34
N LEU A 135 23.40 19.22 7.22
CA LEU A 135 24.76 18.67 7.24
C LEU A 135 25.76 19.74 7.68
N PHE A 136 26.80 19.34 8.41
CA PHE A 136 27.84 20.25 8.87
C PHE A 136 28.50 20.98 7.69
N GLU A 137 28.78 20.28 6.59
CA GLU A 137 29.35 20.90 5.37
C GLU A 137 28.44 21.94 4.70
N ASN A 138 27.13 21.93 4.98
CA ASN A 138 26.14 22.81 4.35
C ASN A 138 25.66 23.95 5.27
N GLY A 139 26.26 24.08 6.45
CA GLY A 139 25.98 25.15 7.42
C GLY A 139 25.26 24.68 8.68
N GLY A 140 24.64 23.49 8.68
CA GLY A 140 24.00 22.92 9.89
C GLY A 140 22.63 23.50 10.24
N PHE A 141 21.96 24.16 9.29
CA PHE A 141 20.63 24.74 9.51
C PHE A 141 19.78 24.67 8.25
N ASP A 142 18.47 24.52 8.41
CA ASP A 142 17.51 24.55 7.32
C ASP A 142 17.46 25.96 6.71
N LYS A 143 17.79 26.07 5.42
CA LYS A 143 17.83 27.36 4.69
C LYS A 143 16.46 28.03 4.55
N GLU A 144 15.37 27.29 4.74
CA GLU A 144 14.02 27.81 4.62
C GLU A 144 13.50 28.40 5.93
N THR A 145 13.75 27.74 7.07
CA THR A 145 13.23 28.16 8.37
C THR A 145 14.27 28.82 9.28
N GLY A 146 15.56 28.64 8.99
CA GLY A 146 16.67 29.09 9.84
C GLY A 146 16.91 28.23 11.08
N ASN A 147 16.19 27.11 11.24
CA ASN A 147 16.32 26.22 12.39
C ASN A 147 17.43 25.18 12.18
N THR A 148 18.02 24.69 13.26
CA THR A 148 19.00 23.58 13.25
C THR A 148 18.34 22.19 13.29
N ASN A 149 17.02 22.15 13.13
CA ASN A 149 16.23 20.93 13.04
C ASN A 149 15.16 21.04 11.95
N ILE A 150 14.73 19.89 11.46
CA ILE A 150 13.59 19.76 10.55
C ILE A 150 12.67 18.69 11.10
N LYS A 151 11.37 18.99 11.20
CA LYS A 151 10.37 18.02 11.65
C LYS A 151 9.53 17.54 10.48
N LEU A 152 9.55 16.23 10.24
CA LEU A 152 8.78 15.59 9.19
C LEU A 152 7.76 14.63 9.77
N ASN A 153 6.51 14.73 9.32
CA ASN A 153 5.57 13.62 9.38
C ASN A 153 5.86 12.67 8.23
N LEU A 154 6.28 11.47 8.57
CA LEU A 154 6.44 10.35 7.67
C LEU A 154 5.15 9.54 7.65
N THR A 155 4.54 9.37 6.48
CA THR A 155 3.29 8.64 6.30
C THR A 155 3.52 7.40 5.43
N ILE A 156 3.23 6.22 5.99
CA ILE A 156 3.36 4.94 5.29
C ILE A 156 1.99 4.44 4.84
N ARG A 157 1.93 3.90 3.63
CA ARG A 157 0.78 3.17 3.09
C ARG A 157 1.24 1.89 2.39
N PHE A 158 0.58 0.78 2.69
CA PHE A 158 0.82 -0.51 2.03
C PHE A 158 -0.19 -0.75 0.93
N PHE A 159 0.25 -1.43 -0.12
CA PHE A 159 -0.55 -1.79 -1.29
C PHE A 159 -0.38 -3.28 -1.60
N GLY A 160 -1.47 -3.90 -2.03
CA GLY A 160 -1.48 -5.30 -2.37
C GLY A 160 -2.80 -5.75 -2.98
N ARG A 161 -2.98 -7.06 -3.06
CA ARG A 161 -4.18 -7.70 -3.58
C ARG A 161 -4.57 -8.89 -2.72
N THR A 162 -5.86 -9.16 -2.58
CA THR A 162 -6.31 -10.45 -2.06
C THR A 162 -5.90 -11.58 -3.00
N LEU A 163 -5.82 -12.82 -2.52
CA LEU A 163 -5.60 -13.98 -3.39
C LEU A 163 -6.75 -14.22 -4.40
N SER A 164 -7.93 -13.63 -4.18
CA SER A 164 -9.02 -13.52 -5.16
C SER A 164 -8.82 -12.43 -6.23
N GLY A 165 -7.78 -11.59 -6.11
CA GLY A 165 -7.38 -10.58 -7.09
C GLY A 165 -7.90 -9.16 -6.83
N ARG A 166 -8.60 -8.90 -5.72
CA ARG A 166 -9.11 -7.57 -5.38
C ARG A 166 -7.98 -6.70 -4.82
N GLU A 167 -7.82 -5.50 -5.36
CA GLU A 167 -6.88 -4.51 -4.83
C GLU A 167 -7.25 -4.07 -3.41
N VAL A 168 -6.24 -3.96 -2.56
CA VAL A 168 -6.37 -3.51 -1.18
C VAL A 168 -5.23 -2.54 -0.88
N SER A 169 -5.56 -1.47 -0.16
CA SER A 169 -4.57 -0.53 0.35
C SER A 169 -4.83 -0.29 1.83
N SER A 170 -3.78 -0.08 2.61
CA SER A 170 -3.95 0.27 4.01
C SER A 170 -4.46 1.69 4.20
N VAL A 171 -5.04 1.93 5.38
CA VAL A 171 -5.15 3.28 5.92
C VAL A 171 -3.72 3.84 6.10
N PRO A 172 -3.45 5.10 5.68
CA PRO A 172 -2.15 5.71 5.89
C PRO A 172 -1.84 5.85 7.39
N ARG A 173 -0.63 5.49 7.80
CA ARG A 173 -0.15 5.68 9.17
C ARG A 173 0.99 6.67 9.20
N ALA A 174 0.84 7.73 9.99
CA ALA A 174 1.85 8.78 10.12
C ALA A 174 2.59 8.70 11.45
N GLN A 175 3.86 9.12 11.43
CA GLN A 175 4.66 9.39 12.60
C GLN A 175 5.55 10.62 12.35
N THR A 176 5.73 11.45 13.38
CA THR A 176 6.70 12.55 13.36
C THR A 176 8.11 12.07 13.67
N ILE A 177 9.08 12.53 12.88
CA ILE A 177 10.51 12.35 13.06
C ILE A 177 11.17 13.73 13.09
N GLU A 178 12.05 13.94 14.06
CA GLU A 178 12.87 15.15 14.14
C GLU A 178 14.28 14.87 13.61
N PHE A 179 14.65 15.54 12.53
CA PHE A 179 16.00 15.56 12.00
C PHE A 179 16.77 16.70 12.64
N VAL A 180 17.95 16.40 13.14
CA VAL A 180 18.86 17.39 13.74
C VAL A 180 20.19 17.35 12.99
N GLN A 181 20.96 18.43 13.13
CA GLN A 181 22.40 18.42 12.83
C GLN A 181 23.07 17.26 13.58
#